data_AF-A0A7C2NMP9-F1
#
_entry.id   AF-A0A7C2NMP9-F1
#
_cell.length_a   1.000
_cell.length_b   1.000
_cell.length_c   1.000
_cell.angle_alpha   90.00
_cell.angle_beta   90.00
_cell.angle_gamma   90.00
#
_symmetry.space_group_name_H-M   'P 1'
#
loop_
_entity.id
_entity.type
_entity.pdbx_description
1 polymer ?
#
loop_
_entity_poly.entity_id
_entity_poly.type
_entity_poly.pdbx_seq_one_letter_code
_entity_poly.pdbx_strand_id
1 'polypeptide(L)'
;MAISIGKATNEIVSLLKKQLHPNDKKKTYWSLMSEQLTEEGTWDNNLIDQVKEIIIEWINKLKKSDLKDLWEDSETAAENYSGDNEPDNGVIVEELSEELLDLALNRIEDSIPREEYYIP
;
A
#
# COMPACT_ATOMS: atom_id res chain seq x y z
N MET A 1 -6.67 -19.83 5.25
CA MET A 1 -7.48 -18.78 4.57
C MET A 1 -6.52 -18.13 3.60
N ALA A 2 -6.79 -18.18 2.30
CA ALA A 2 -5.96 -17.50 1.32
C ALA A 2 -6.00 -15.99 1.61
N ILE A 3 -4.82 -15.39 1.65
CA ILE A 3 -4.66 -13.94 1.63
C ILE A 3 -4.98 -13.47 0.20
N SER A 4 -5.53 -12.27 0.06
CA SER A 4 -5.87 -11.68 -1.24
C SER A 4 -5.44 -10.22 -1.21
N ILE A 5 -5.15 -9.63 -2.36
CA ILE A 5 -4.70 -8.25 -2.50
C ILE A 5 -5.66 -7.30 -1.78
N GLY A 6 -6.97 -7.43 -2.01
CA GLY A 6 -7.96 -6.59 -1.33
C GLY A 6 -7.97 -6.71 0.21
N LYS A 7 -7.61 -7.88 0.77
CA LYS A 7 -7.48 -8.05 2.22
C LYS A 7 -6.18 -7.46 2.72
N ALA A 8 -5.08 -7.71 2.02
CA ALA A 8 -3.77 -7.13 2.31
C ALA A 8 -3.83 -5.59 2.33
N THR A 9 -4.42 -4.97 1.31
CA THR A 9 -4.63 -3.52 1.26
C THR A 9 -5.42 -3.02 2.47
N ASN A 10 -6.50 -3.70 2.86
CA ASN A 10 -7.29 -3.30 4.04
C ASN A 10 -6.51 -3.42 5.35
N GLU A 11 -5.64 -4.43 5.48
CA GLU A 11 -4.74 -4.57 6.62
C GLU A 11 -3.69 -3.45 6.64
N ILE A 12 -3.05 -3.15 5.52
CA ILE A 12 -2.11 -2.02 5.38
C ILE A 12 -2.80 -0.71 5.73
N VAL A 13 -3.98 -0.42 5.17
CA VAL A 13 -4.76 0.77 5.51
C VAL A 13 -5.07 0.82 7.01
N SER A 14 -5.43 -0.32 7.62
CA SER A 14 -5.64 -0.37 9.06
C SER A 14 -4.35 -0.08 9.85
N LEU A 15 -3.18 -0.51 9.37
CA LEU A 15 -1.89 -0.21 10.02
C LEU A 15 -1.58 1.27 9.93
N LEU A 16 -1.70 1.87 8.74
CA LEU A 16 -1.46 3.30 8.52
C LEU A 16 -2.39 4.18 9.36
N LYS A 17 -3.62 3.73 9.61
CA LYS A 17 -4.60 4.41 10.49
C LYS A 17 -4.29 4.28 11.99
N LYS A 18 -3.48 3.31 12.40
CA LYS A 18 -3.17 3.03 13.81
C LYS A 18 -1.77 3.46 14.21
N GLN A 19 -0.82 3.40 13.29
CA GLN A 19 0.58 3.69 13.56
C GLN A 19 0.83 5.20 13.59
N LEU A 20 1.26 5.68 14.75
CA LEU A 20 1.68 7.06 14.94
C LEU A 20 3.00 7.32 14.22
N HIS A 21 3.14 8.50 13.65
CA HIS A 21 4.37 8.91 12.98
C HIS A 21 5.47 9.16 14.04
N PRO A 22 6.72 8.72 13.82
CA PRO A 22 7.80 8.85 14.81
C PRO A 22 8.12 10.30 15.16
N ASN A 23 8.00 11.22 14.18
CA ASN A 23 8.25 12.65 14.37
C ASN A 23 6.99 13.43 14.78
N ASP A 24 5.80 12.85 14.63
CA ASP A 24 4.55 13.47 15.08
C ASP A 24 3.66 12.42 15.78
N LYS A 25 3.78 12.36 17.11
CA LYS A 25 3.03 11.41 17.94
C LYS A 25 1.53 11.70 18.03
N LYS A 26 1.04 12.78 17.40
CA LYS A 26 -0.39 13.11 17.36
C LYS A 26 -1.04 12.68 16.05
N LYS A 27 -0.25 12.46 14.99
CA LYS A 27 -0.74 12.10 13.67
C LYS A 27 -0.29 10.69 13.29
N THR A 28 -1.17 9.99 12.59
CA THR A 28 -0.84 8.69 12.00
C THR A 28 -0.33 8.89 10.58
N TYR A 29 0.30 7.86 10.01
CA TYR A 29 0.69 7.88 8.59
C TYR A 29 -0.51 8.20 7.70
N TRP A 30 -1.67 7.60 7.97
CA TRP A 30 -2.90 7.91 7.25
C TRP A 30 -3.30 9.38 7.34
N SER A 31 -3.24 9.98 8.54
CA SER A 31 -3.60 11.39 8.75
C SER A 31 -2.68 12.32 7.98
N LEU A 32 -1.37 12.09 8.05
CA LEU A 32 -0.38 12.91 7.36
C LEU A 32 -0.54 12.84 5.84
N MET A 33 -0.75 11.63 5.30
CA MET A 33 -0.98 11.45 3.87
C MET A 33 -2.29 12.12 3.43
N SER A 34 -3.35 11.98 4.21
CA SER A 34 -4.63 12.64 3.90
C SER A 34 -4.48 14.16 3.88
N GLU A 35 -3.74 14.73 4.85
CA GLU A 35 -3.46 16.17 4.91
C GLU A 35 -2.64 16.65 3.72
N GLN A 36 -1.61 15.91 3.28
CA GLN A 36 -0.82 16.27 2.10
C GLN A 36 -1.70 16.39 0.85
N LEU A 37 -2.61 15.45 0.66
CA LEU A 37 -3.50 15.48 -0.50
C LEU A 37 -4.54 16.61 -0.41
N THR A 38 -5.02 16.97 0.78
CA THR A 38 -5.97 18.08 0.95
C THR A 38 -5.35 19.47 0.98
N GLU A 39 -4.15 19.62 1.55
CA GLU A 39 -3.54 20.92 1.87
C GLU A 39 -2.39 21.27 0.91
N GLU A 40 -1.58 20.30 0.52
CA GLU A 40 -0.36 20.52 -0.28
C GLU A 40 -0.56 20.16 -1.76
N GLY A 41 -1.44 19.21 -2.05
CA GLY A 41 -1.73 18.73 -3.41
C GLY A 41 -0.58 17.93 -4.05
N THR A 42 0.44 17.57 -3.27
CA THR A 42 1.60 16.77 -3.69
C THR A 42 2.02 15.81 -2.59
N TRP A 43 2.52 14.64 -2.97
CA TRP A 43 3.06 13.68 -2.02
C TRP A 43 4.50 14.02 -1.60
N ASP A 44 4.80 13.92 -0.31
CA ASP A 44 6.17 13.91 0.18
C ASP A 44 6.78 12.53 -0.05
N ASN A 45 7.82 12.48 -0.88
CA ASN A 45 8.56 11.25 -1.18
C ASN A 45 9.10 10.57 0.08
N ASN A 46 9.51 11.31 1.11
CA ASN A 46 9.98 10.73 2.36
C ASN A 46 8.84 10.03 3.13
N LEU A 47 7.62 10.59 3.07
CA LEU A 47 6.47 9.96 3.70
C LEU A 47 6.01 8.72 2.91
N ILE A 48 6.07 8.78 1.58
CA ILE A 48 5.86 7.61 0.70
C ILE A 48 6.86 6.50 1.02
N ASP A 49 8.16 6.83 1.10
CA ASP A 49 9.22 5.85 1.35
C ASP A 49 9.00 5.15 2.70
N GLN A 50 8.62 5.90 3.74
CA GLN A 50 8.30 5.31 5.05
C GLN A 50 7.05 4.41 5.02
N VAL A 51 6.04 4.76 4.23
CA VAL A 51 4.87 3.89 4.01
C VAL A 51 5.29 2.61 3.28
N LYS A 52 6.15 2.73 2.25
CA LYS A 52 6.71 1.56 1.54
C LYS A 52 7.50 0.67 2.50
N GLU A 53 8.29 1.23 3.40
CA GLU A 53 9.00 0.47 4.45
C GLU A 53 8.03 -0.30 5.36
N ILE A 54 6.94 0.32 5.81
CA ILE A 54 5.91 -0.34 6.63
C ILE A 54 5.27 -1.52 5.86
N ILE A 55 5.02 -1.35 4.57
CA ILE A 55 4.47 -2.39 3.70
C ILE A 55 5.48 -3.54 3.57
N ILE A 56 6.75 -3.24 3.26
CA ILE A 56 7.82 -4.24 3.17
C ILE A 56 7.97 -5.01 4.49
N GLU A 57 7.93 -4.33 5.63
CA GLU A 57 7.97 -4.99 6.94
C GLU A 57 6.76 -5.89 7.19
N TRP A 58 5.56 -5.51 6.72
CA TRP A 58 4.37 -6.33 6.82
C TRP A 58 4.46 -7.57 5.90
N ILE A 59 4.90 -7.38 4.65
CA ILE A 59 5.13 -8.46 3.68
C ILE A 59 6.16 -9.46 4.24
N ASN A 60 7.27 -8.98 4.80
CA ASN A 60 8.32 -9.84 5.38
C ASN A 60 7.85 -10.66 6.61
N LYS A 61 6.70 -10.32 7.20
CA LYS A 61 6.08 -11.12 8.29
C LYS A 61 5.17 -12.23 7.74
N LEU A 62 4.82 -12.21 6.46
CA LEU A 62 4.02 -13.24 5.82
C LEU A 62 4.82 -14.54 5.69
N LYS A 63 4.11 -15.67 5.72
CA LYS A 63 4.72 -16.96 5.40
C LYS A 63 4.98 -17.01 3.90
N LYS A 64 5.97 -17.79 3.47
CA LYS A 64 6.28 -17.98 2.05
C LYS A 64 5.05 -18.43 1.22
N SER A 65 4.20 -19.28 1.78
CA SER A 65 2.94 -19.69 1.13
C SER A 65 1.99 -18.51 0.92
N ASP A 66 1.83 -17.67 1.95
CA ASP A 66 0.92 -16.53 1.91
C ASP A 66 1.45 -15.44 0.97
N LEU A 67 2.77 -15.25 0.93
CA LEU A 67 3.44 -14.34 0.00
C LEU A 67 3.19 -14.77 -1.45
N LYS A 68 3.31 -16.06 -1.74
CA LYS A 68 3.06 -16.61 -3.07
C LYS A 68 1.59 -16.49 -3.46
N ASP A 69 0.67 -16.87 -2.57
CA ASP A 69 -0.76 -16.73 -2.80
C ASP A 69 -1.13 -15.26 -3.07
N LEU A 70 -0.50 -14.32 -2.36
CA LEU A 70 -0.72 -12.88 -2.55
C LEU A 70 -0.18 -12.39 -3.89
N TRP A 71 1.01 -12.85 -4.28
CA TRP A 71 1.61 -12.53 -5.57
C TRP A 71 0.77 -13.07 -6.73
N GLU A 72 0.33 -14.34 -6.67
CA GLU A 72 -0.52 -14.93 -7.71
C GLU A 72 -1.89 -14.23 -7.85
N ASP A 73 -2.38 -13.58 -6.80
CA ASP A 73 -3.61 -12.75 -6.81
C ASP A 73 -3.36 -11.31 -7.31
N SER A 74 -2.10 -10.92 -7.51
CA SER A 74 -1.67 -9.58 -7.91
C SER A 74 -1.74 -9.39 -9.43
N GLU A 75 -1.99 -8.15 -9.86
CA GLU A 75 -2.01 -7.82 -11.28
C GLU A 75 -0.63 -8.02 -11.92
N THR A 76 0.43 -7.76 -11.15
CA THR A 76 1.83 -7.89 -11.58
C THR A 76 2.21 -9.34 -11.92
N ALA A 77 1.70 -10.33 -11.17
CA ALA A 77 1.94 -11.74 -11.51
C ALA A 77 1.30 -12.13 -12.85
N ALA A 78 0.13 -11.58 -13.18
CA ALA A 78 -0.52 -11.86 -14.47
C ALA A 78 0.31 -11.35 -15.66
N GLU A 79 1.11 -10.29 -15.47
CA GLU A 79 1.97 -9.71 -16.50
C GLU A 79 3.36 -10.39 -16.59
N ASN A 80 3.91 -10.85 -15.46
CA ASN A 80 5.28 -11.38 -15.38
C ASN A 80 5.37 -12.92 -15.36
N TYR A 81 4.26 -13.65 -15.23
CA TYR A 81 4.27 -15.12 -15.23
C TYR A 81 4.53 -15.70 -16.63
N SER A 82 5.81 -15.88 -16.96
CA SER A 82 6.28 -16.52 -18.22
C SER A 82 6.40 -18.06 -18.13
N GLY A 83 5.64 -18.69 -17.23
CA GLY A 83 5.37 -20.14 -17.21
C GLY A 83 6.46 -21.04 -16.62
N ASP A 84 7.74 -20.69 -16.71
CA ASP A 84 8.83 -21.62 -16.34
C ASP A 84 9.75 -21.16 -15.20
N ASN A 85 9.67 -19.91 -14.71
CA ASN A 85 10.48 -19.44 -13.59
C ASN A 85 9.65 -18.62 -12.60
N GLU A 86 9.43 -19.18 -11.41
CA GLU A 86 8.95 -18.42 -10.25
C GLU A 86 9.98 -17.32 -9.93
N PRO A 87 9.58 -16.04 -9.82
CA PRO A 87 10.51 -14.96 -9.50
C PRO A 87 11.16 -15.16 -8.14
N ASP A 88 12.34 -14.57 -7.94
CA ASP A 88 13.01 -14.59 -6.65
C ASP A 88 12.13 -13.90 -5.58
N ASN A 89 12.23 -14.36 -4.32
CA ASN A 89 11.47 -13.77 -3.22
C ASN A 89 11.67 -12.25 -3.11
N GLY A 90 12.87 -11.74 -3.42
CA GLY A 90 13.14 -10.30 -3.41
C GLY A 90 12.32 -9.54 -4.44
N VAL A 91 12.16 -10.11 -5.64
CA VAL A 91 11.34 -9.55 -6.72
C VAL A 91 9.87 -9.56 -6.32
N ILE A 92 9.38 -10.67 -5.77
CA ILE A 92 7.99 -10.78 -5.29
C ILE A 92 7.69 -9.71 -4.22
N VAL A 93 8.61 -9.50 -3.28
CA VAL A 93 8.44 -8.48 -2.23
C VAL A 93 8.42 -7.08 -2.82
N GLU A 94 9.30 -6.79 -3.78
CA GLU A 94 9.37 -5.49 -4.45
C GLU A 94 8.06 -5.20 -5.20
N GLU A 95 7.63 -6.11 -6.08
CA GLU A 95 6.39 -6.00 -6.86
C GLU A 95 5.16 -5.81 -5.96
N LEU A 96 5.01 -6.67 -4.94
CA LEU A 96 3.91 -6.55 -3.99
C LEU A 96 3.97 -5.26 -3.17
N SER A 97 5.16 -4.77 -2.84
CA SER A 97 5.29 -3.53 -2.08
C SER A 97 4.84 -2.31 -2.88
N GLU A 98 5.05 -2.32 -4.20
CA GLU A 98 4.63 -1.25 -5.11
C GLU A 98 3.12 -1.30 -5.34
N GLU A 99 2.60 -2.49 -5.66
CA GLU A 99 1.16 -2.67 -5.89
C GLU A 99 0.34 -2.33 -4.63
N LEU A 100 0.77 -2.78 -3.45
CA LEU A 100 0.10 -2.44 -2.19
C LEU A 100 0.24 -0.97 -1.81
N LEU A 101 1.35 -0.31 -2.17
CA LEU A 101 1.54 1.12 -1.96
C LEU A 101 0.54 1.90 -2.81
N ASP A 102 0.48 1.63 -4.11
CA ASP A 102 -0.44 2.30 -5.03
C ASP A 102 -1.89 2.12 -4.60
N LEU A 103 -2.27 0.89 -4.23
CA LEU A 103 -3.61 0.62 -3.70
C LEU A 103 -3.88 1.35 -2.39
N ALA A 104 -2.90 1.50 -1.51
CA ALA A 104 -3.06 2.27 -0.27
C ALA A 104 -3.23 3.77 -0.55
N LEU A 105 -2.48 4.33 -1.50
CA LEU A 105 -2.61 5.72 -1.95
C LEU A 105 -3.98 5.98 -2.57
N ASN A 106 -4.43 5.09 -3.47
CA ASN A 106 -5.77 5.16 -4.05
C ASN A 106 -6.87 5.15 -2.98
N ARG A 107 -6.71 4.35 -1.91
CA ARG A 107 -7.65 4.34 -0.78
C ARG A 107 -7.66 5.66 -0.01
N ILE A 108 -6.53 6.35 0.08
CA ILE A 108 -6.47 7.70 0.69
C ILE A 108 -7.21 8.68 -0.22
N GLU A 109 -6.92 8.68 -1.52
CA GLU A 109 -7.60 9.52 -2.50
C GLU A 109 -9.13 9.34 -2.49
N ASP A 110 -9.59 8.09 -2.50
CA ASP A 110 -11.02 7.74 -2.46
C ASP A 110 -11.70 8.18 -1.15
N SER A 111 -10.94 8.33 -0.07
CA SER A 111 -11.47 8.71 1.24
C SER A 111 -11.66 10.20 1.42
N ILE A 112 -11.07 11.01 0.55
CA ILE A 112 -11.19 12.47 0.59
C ILE A 112 -12.47 12.86 -0.16
N PRO A 113 -13.40 13.60 0.47
CA PRO A 113 -14.55 14.12 -0.22
C PRO A 113 -14.07 15.05 -1.34
N ARG A 114 -14.19 14.62 -2.60
CA ARG A 114 -14.06 15.55 -3.73
C ARG A 114 -15.24 16.50 -3.61
N GLU A 115 -15.00 17.78 -3.36
CA GLU A 115 -16.05 18.78 -3.52
C GLU A 115 -16.54 18.64 -4.97
N GLU A 116 -17.73 18.06 -5.14
CA GLU A 116 -18.45 18.11 -6.40
C GLU A 116 -18.69 19.59 -6.67
N TYR A 117 -17.81 20.21 -7.47
CA TYR A 117 -18.05 21.52 -8.03
C TYR A 117 -19.30 21.40 -8.92
N TYR A 118 -20.45 21.70 -8.32
CA TYR A 118 -21.68 21.98 -9.03
C TYR A 118 -21.41 23.25 -9.83
N ILE A 119 -21.05 23.08 -11.11
CA ILE A 119 -21.06 24.19 -12.07
C ILE A 119 -22.53 24.35 -12.47
N PRO A 120 -23.20 25.47 -12.10
CA PRO A 120 -24.62 25.68 -12.40
C PRO A 120 -24.90 25.82 -13.91
#